data_AF-A0A956B5H5-F1
#
_entry.id   AF-A0A956B5H5-F1
#
_cell.length_a   1.000
_cell.length_b   1.000
_cell.length_c   1.000
_cell.angle_alpha   90.00
_cell.angle_beta   90.00
_cell.angle_gamma   90.00
#
_symmetry.space_group_name_H-M   'P 1'
#
loop_
_entity.id
_entity.type
_entity.pdbx_description
1 polymer ?
#
loop_
_entity_poly.entity_id
_entity_poly.type
_entity_poly.pdbx_seq_one_letter_code
_entity_poly.pdbx_strand_id
1 'polypeptide(L)'
;MRALLFALVVAAPGAAAAAPCEASAQALLQKVEQLPLDARAPRILAALAKDDALGCGVVSAAHWRAPVQTPEGCGRGQPEACITSEIIPIAPEVLLDADIPTFLRVQAAARALSEAGQLSRPLRRLFQVLILSDAVRRGA
;
A
#
# COMPACT_ATOMS: atom_id res chain seq x y z
N MET A 1 17.99 10.64 -51.41
CA MET A 1 16.98 9.75 -50.77
C MET A 1 17.41 9.48 -49.33
N ARG A 2 16.79 10.11 -48.33
CA ARG A 2 17.08 9.89 -46.90
C ARG A 2 15.83 9.27 -46.28
N ALA A 3 15.91 7.99 -45.94
CA ALA A 3 14.84 7.29 -45.24
C ALA A 3 14.85 7.74 -43.77
N LEU A 4 13.78 8.41 -43.34
CA LEU A 4 13.48 8.70 -41.94
C LEU A 4 12.85 7.45 -41.34
N LEU A 5 13.62 6.74 -40.51
CA LEU A 5 13.11 5.67 -39.65
C LEU A 5 12.26 6.31 -38.54
N PHE A 6 10.93 6.22 -38.69
CA PHE A 6 9.99 6.47 -37.61
C PHE A 6 10.09 5.31 -36.61
N ALA A 7 10.75 5.56 -35.48
CA ALA A 7 10.66 4.68 -34.32
C ALA A 7 9.28 4.85 -33.68
N LEU A 8 8.37 3.91 -33.97
CA LEU A 8 7.13 3.77 -33.21
C LEU A 8 7.50 3.27 -31.81
N VAL A 9 7.46 4.16 -30.83
CA VAL A 9 7.49 3.79 -29.41
C VAL A 9 6.14 3.16 -29.09
N VAL A 10 6.10 1.82 -29.08
CA VAL A 10 4.97 1.05 -28.57
C VAL A 10 4.93 1.28 -27.05
N ALA A 11 4.09 2.20 -26.60
CA ALA A 11 3.79 2.36 -25.18
C ALA A 11 3.08 1.10 -24.70
N ALA A 12 3.73 0.33 -23.82
CA ALA A 12 3.13 -0.82 -23.18
C ALA A 12 1.85 -0.37 -22.43
N PRO A 13 0.69 -1.02 -22.65
CA PRO A 13 -0.59 -0.59 -22.09
C PRO A 13 -0.68 -0.63 -20.54
N GLY A 14 0.36 -1.12 -19.85
CA GLY A 14 0.45 -1.09 -18.38
C GLY A 14 1.08 0.18 -17.77
N ALA A 15 1.77 1.01 -18.55
CA ALA A 15 2.55 2.14 -18.02
C ALA A 15 1.69 3.37 -17.66
N ALA A 16 0.58 3.58 -18.38
CA ALA A 16 -0.24 4.79 -18.24
C ALA A 16 -1.00 4.87 -16.90
N ALA A 17 -1.36 3.73 -16.30
CA ALA A 17 -2.05 3.67 -15.02
C ALA A 17 -1.10 3.64 -13.81
N ALA A 18 0.16 3.19 -13.97
CA ALA A 18 1.11 3.10 -12.86
C ALA A 18 1.70 4.47 -12.44
N ALA A 19 1.95 5.36 -13.41
CA ALA A 19 2.52 6.69 -13.18
C ALA A 19 1.69 7.60 -12.24
N PRO A 20 0.34 7.69 -12.35
CA PRO A 20 -0.46 8.51 -11.43
C PRO A 20 -0.47 7.98 -9.99
N CYS A 21 -0.34 6.66 -9.76
CA CYS A 21 -0.35 6.08 -8.42
C CYS A 21 0.91 6.44 -7.65
N GLU A 22 2.04 6.38 -8.35
CA GLU A 22 3.33 6.68 -7.78
C GLU A 22 3.41 8.14 -7.34
N ALA A 23 2.97 9.07 -8.19
CA ALA A 23 2.95 10.49 -7.87
C ALA A 23 2.04 10.80 -6.67
N SER A 24 0.85 10.19 -6.62
CA SER A 24 -0.11 10.40 -5.53
C SER A 24 0.39 9.81 -4.21
N ALA A 25 0.95 8.59 -4.23
CA ALA A 25 1.57 7.97 -3.07
C ALA A 25 2.77 8.79 -2.56
N GLN A 26 3.60 9.30 -3.47
CA GLN A 26 4.75 10.15 -3.13
C GLN A 26 4.30 11.47 -2.49
N ALA A 27 3.27 12.12 -3.03
CA ALA A 27 2.74 13.36 -2.49
C ALA A 27 2.10 13.16 -1.10
N LEU A 28 1.43 12.02 -0.87
CA LEU A 28 0.90 11.68 0.44
C LEU A 28 2.03 11.41 1.44
N LEU A 29 3.05 10.64 1.04
CA LEU A 29 4.24 10.37 1.86
C LEU A 29 4.92 11.64 2.33
N GLN A 30 5.18 12.59 1.42
CA GLN A 30 5.79 13.88 1.75
C GLN A 30 5.01 14.65 2.81
N LYS A 31 3.68 14.53 2.84
CA LYS A 31 2.83 15.18 3.84
C LYS A 31 2.83 14.45 5.18
N VAL A 32 2.73 13.12 5.17
CA VAL A 32 2.59 12.34 6.41
C VAL A 32 3.92 12.12 7.12
N GLU A 33 5.04 12.10 6.40
CA GLU A 33 6.36 11.97 7.02
C GLU A 33 6.76 13.21 7.84
N GLN A 34 6.10 14.36 7.63
CA GLN A 34 6.25 15.57 8.45
C GLN A 34 5.47 15.51 9.77
N LEU A 35 4.58 14.53 9.93
CA LEU A 35 3.75 14.39 11.13
C LEU A 35 4.45 13.50 12.19
N PRO A 36 4.07 13.65 13.47
CA PRO A 36 4.36 12.66 14.52
C PRO A 36 3.93 11.25 14.08
N LEU A 37 4.66 10.22 14.51
CA LEU A 37 4.49 8.85 14.00
C LEU A 37 3.09 8.30 14.25
N ASP A 38 2.53 8.51 15.43
CA ASP A 38 1.17 8.14 15.85
C ASP A 38 0.06 8.86 15.05
N ALA A 39 0.34 10.05 14.51
CA ALA A 39 -0.59 10.82 13.69
C ALA A 39 -0.62 10.40 12.20
N ARG A 40 0.35 9.59 11.74
CA ARG A 40 0.46 9.23 10.31
C ARG A 40 -0.63 8.26 9.86
N ALA A 41 -0.85 7.18 10.61
CA ALA A 41 -1.84 6.16 10.25
C ALA A 41 -3.25 6.76 10.07
N PRO A 42 -3.80 7.55 11.01
CA PRO A 42 -5.09 8.20 10.82
C PRO A 42 -5.15 9.06 9.56
N ARG A 43 -4.06 9.78 9.23
CA ARG A 43 -4.01 10.64 8.04
C ARG A 43 -4.00 9.83 6.74
N ILE A 44 -3.24 8.75 6.70
CA ILE A 44 -3.19 7.83 5.55
C ILE A 44 -4.54 7.14 5.39
N LEU A 45 -5.11 6.58 6.45
CA LEU A 45 -6.43 5.93 6.43
C LEU A 45 -7.53 6.88 5.96
N ALA A 46 -7.51 8.14 6.43
CA ALA A 46 -8.46 9.15 5.98
C ALA A 46 -8.28 9.52 4.51
N ALA A 47 -7.04 9.54 4.00
CA ALA A 47 -6.77 9.73 2.57
C ALA A 47 -7.32 8.54 1.76
N LEU A 48 -6.96 7.30 2.13
CA LEU A 48 -7.44 6.06 1.50
C LEU A 48 -8.97 5.93 1.52
N ALA A 49 -9.62 6.37 2.61
CA ALA A 49 -11.08 6.31 2.74
C ALA A 49 -11.80 7.35 1.87
N LYS A 50 -11.19 8.53 1.69
CA LYS A 50 -11.71 9.65 0.89
C LYS A 50 -11.31 9.58 -0.59
N ASP A 51 -10.35 8.73 -0.94
CA ASP A 51 -9.73 8.82 -2.26
C ASP A 51 -10.49 8.10 -3.38
N ASP A 52 -11.00 8.96 -4.27
CA ASP A 52 -10.83 8.91 -5.72
C ASP A 52 -9.42 9.42 -6.18
N ALA A 53 -8.64 10.13 -5.33
CA ALA A 53 -7.43 10.88 -5.73
C ALA A 53 -6.08 10.14 -5.65
N LEU A 54 -6.03 8.90 -5.14
CA LEU A 54 -4.96 7.98 -5.57
C LEU A 54 -5.07 7.68 -7.07
N GLY A 55 -6.22 8.00 -7.71
CA GLY A 55 -6.41 8.02 -9.17
C GLY A 55 -6.16 6.67 -9.84
N CYS A 56 -6.02 5.63 -9.03
CA CYS A 56 -5.56 4.34 -9.39
C CYS A 56 -6.57 3.36 -8.86
N GLY A 57 -7.27 2.67 -9.77
CA GLY A 57 -8.21 1.61 -9.43
C GLY A 57 -7.60 0.44 -8.61
N VAL A 58 -6.36 0.57 -8.14
CA VAL A 58 -5.48 -0.48 -7.63
C VAL A 58 -5.32 -0.46 -6.10
N VAL A 59 -5.50 0.70 -5.46
CA VAL A 59 -6.06 0.76 -4.09
C VAL A 59 -7.44 1.38 -4.22
N SER A 60 -8.23 0.89 -5.17
CA SER A 60 -9.61 1.32 -5.26
C SER A 60 -10.24 1.17 -3.89
N ALA A 61 -11.18 2.05 -3.59
CA ALA A 61 -12.10 1.83 -2.49
C ALA A 61 -12.63 0.38 -2.48
N ALA A 62 -12.72 -0.32 -3.62
CA ALA A 62 -13.07 -1.74 -3.66
C ALA A 62 -12.03 -2.65 -2.97
N HIS A 63 -10.74 -2.56 -3.29
CA HIS A 63 -9.71 -3.36 -2.61
C HIS A 63 -9.54 -2.98 -1.14
N TRP A 64 -9.62 -1.68 -0.84
CA TRP A 64 -9.49 -1.21 0.53
C TRP A 64 -10.72 -1.52 1.38
N ARG A 65 -11.94 -1.49 0.82
CA ARG A 65 -13.20 -1.81 1.53
C ARG A 65 -13.55 -3.29 1.51
N ALA A 66 -12.91 -4.09 0.66
CA ALA A 66 -13.13 -5.54 0.62
C ALA A 66 -12.97 -6.15 2.02
N PRO A 67 -13.82 -7.13 2.38
CA PRO A 67 -13.65 -7.86 3.61
C PRO A 67 -12.33 -8.64 3.53
N VAL A 68 -11.51 -8.49 4.57
CA VAL A 68 -10.30 -9.30 4.74
C VAL A 68 -10.63 -10.49 5.61
N GLN A 69 -10.33 -11.69 5.12
CA GLN A 69 -10.38 -12.89 5.94
C GLN A 69 -9.13 -12.92 6.80
N THR A 70 -9.31 -13.08 8.10
CA THR A 70 -8.20 -13.32 9.02
C THR A 70 -7.87 -14.81 8.96
N PRO A 71 -6.64 -15.20 8.57
CA PRO A 71 -6.25 -16.60 8.58
C PRO A 71 -6.45 -17.23 9.96
N GLU A 72 -6.73 -18.53 10.00
CA GLU A 72 -6.80 -19.25 11.26
C GLU A 72 -5.47 -19.12 12.02
N GLY A 73 -5.56 -18.82 13.33
CA GLY A 73 -4.38 -18.57 14.16
C GLY A 73 -3.77 -17.17 14.01
N CYS A 74 -4.17 -16.34 13.05
CA CYS A 74 -3.65 -14.98 12.94
C CYS A 74 -4.22 -14.07 14.04
N GLY A 75 -3.34 -13.56 14.91
CA GLY A 75 -3.70 -12.65 15.98
C GLY A 75 -2.53 -12.31 16.91
N ARG A 76 -2.82 -11.53 17.95
CA ARG A 76 -1.80 -10.97 18.87
C ARG A 76 -0.89 -12.01 19.53
N GLY A 77 -1.38 -13.24 19.72
CA GLY A 77 -0.61 -14.33 20.33
C GLY A 77 0.13 -15.24 19.35
N GLN A 78 -0.08 -15.07 18.04
CA GLN A 78 0.45 -15.90 16.96
C GLN A 78 0.62 -15.03 15.69
N PRO A 79 1.49 -14.00 15.72
CA PRO A 79 1.69 -13.10 14.59
C PRO A 79 2.23 -13.82 13.35
N GLU A 80 2.93 -14.94 13.52
CA GLU A 80 3.52 -15.73 12.43
C GLU A 80 2.46 -16.28 11.47
N ALA A 81 1.27 -16.62 12.00
CA ALA A 81 0.14 -17.07 11.19
C ALA A 81 -0.38 -15.97 10.24
N CYS A 82 -0.14 -14.70 10.56
CA CYS A 82 -0.49 -13.57 9.71
C CYS A 82 0.49 -13.35 8.54
N ILE A 83 1.74 -13.83 8.64
CA ILE A 83 2.84 -13.49 7.72
C ILE A 83 2.88 -14.41 6.47
N THR A 84 2.05 -15.45 6.44
CA THR A 84 2.05 -16.51 5.41
C THR A 84 1.89 -16.03 3.96
N SER A 85 1.44 -14.79 3.72
CA SER A 85 1.23 -14.20 2.39
C SER A 85 1.88 -12.82 2.23
N GLU A 86 2.91 -12.51 3.03
CA GLU A 86 3.52 -11.18 3.13
C GLU A 86 4.16 -10.70 1.80
N ILE A 87 3.71 -9.54 1.34
CA ILE A 87 4.25 -8.77 0.20
C ILE A 87 4.97 -7.51 0.69
N ILE A 88 4.42 -6.86 1.72
CA ILE A 88 5.06 -5.73 2.40
C ILE A 88 5.76 -6.26 3.63
N PRO A 89 7.12 -6.30 3.66
CA PRO A 89 7.86 -6.85 4.78
C PRO A 89 7.72 -5.97 6.02
N ILE A 90 7.41 -6.59 7.15
CA ILE A 90 7.23 -5.99 8.47
C ILE A 90 7.94 -6.86 9.52
N ALA A 91 8.57 -6.23 10.50
CA ALA A 91 9.19 -6.94 11.62
C ALA A 91 8.10 -7.60 12.50
N PRO A 92 8.25 -8.87 12.92
CA PRO A 92 7.24 -9.57 13.72
C PRO A 92 6.79 -8.81 14.98
N GLU A 93 7.69 -8.05 15.60
CA GLU A 93 7.43 -7.26 16.80
C GLU A 93 6.40 -6.15 16.54
N VAL A 94 6.38 -5.60 15.32
CA VAL A 94 5.40 -4.58 14.92
C VAL A 94 4.00 -5.19 14.83
N LEU A 95 3.89 -6.46 14.45
CA LEU A 95 2.60 -7.15 14.31
C LEU A 95 1.91 -7.40 15.66
N LEU A 96 2.66 -7.43 16.76
CA LEU A 96 2.11 -7.57 18.10
C LEU A 96 1.24 -6.36 18.50
N ASP A 97 1.52 -5.19 17.92
CA ASP A 97 0.82 -3.95 18.23
C ASP A 97 0.03 -3.40 17.04
N ALA A 98 0.25 -3.91 15.82
CA ALA A 98 -0.50 -3.51 14.64
C ALA A 98 -1.99 -3.94 14.70
N ASP A 99 -2.86 -3.13 14.09
CA ASP A 99 -4.21 -3.58 13.75
C ASP A 99 -4.16 -4.69 12.71
N ILE A 100 -4.46 -5.93 13.12
CA ILE A 100 -4.48 -7.11 12.23
C ILE A 100 -5.36 -6.89 10.99
N PRO A 101 -6.60 -6.35 11.08
CA PRO A 101 -7.39 -6.02 9.90
C PRO A 101 -6.70 -5.06 8.93
N THR A 102 -6.06 -4.01 9.43
CA THR A 102 -5.31 -3.04 8.61
C THR A 102 -4.10 -3.70 7.95
N PHE A 103 -3.32 -4.49 8.69
CA PHE A 103 -2.21 -5.26 8.15
C PHE A 103 -2.66 -6.15 6.99
N LEU A 104 -3.71 -6.96 7.20
CA LEU A 104 -4.23 -7.86 6.17
C LEU A 104 -4.75 -7.11 4.93
N ARG A 105 -5.41 -5.95 5.11
CA ARG A 105 -5.85 -5.09 4.00
C ARG A 105 -4.66 -4.58 3.20
N VAL A 106 -3.60 -4.16 3.88
CA VAL A 106 -2.36 -3.73 3.23
C VAL A 106 -1.74 -4.87 2.43
N GLN A 107 -1.64 -6.08 2.99
CA GLN A 107 -1.09 -7.23 2.26
C GLN A 107 -1.94 -7.60 1.03
N ALA A 108 -3.27 -7.58 1.16
CA ALA A 108 -4.18 -7.85 0.05
C ALA A 108 -4.04 -6.78 -1.07
N ALA A 109 -4.01 -5.50 -0.71
CA ALA A 109 -3.81 -4.41 -1.67
C ALA A 109 -2.44 -4.50 -2.34
N ALA A 110 -1.39 -4.77 -1.57
CA ALA A 110 -0.03 -4.92 -2.09
C ALA A 110 0.10 -6.12 -3.04
N ARG A 111 -0.57 -7.24 -2.75
CA ARG A 111 -0.63 -8.40 -3.64
C ARG A 111 -1.28 -8.06 -4.98
N ALA A 112 -2.48 -7.48 -4.95
CA ALA A 112 -3.18 -7.07 -6.17
C ALA A 112 -2.35 -6.08 -7.01
N LEU A 113 -1.72 -5.10 -6.35
CA LEU A 113 -0.77 -4.17 -6.99
C LEU A 113 0.44 -4.89 -7.59
N SER A 114 0.98 -5.89 -6.91
CA SER A 114 2.16 -6.63 -7.37
C SER A 114 1.82 -7.51 -8.57
N GLU A 115 0.69 -8.22 -8.53
CA GLU A 115 0.19 -9.06 -9.62
C GLU A 115 -0.12 -8.25 -10.89
N ALA A 116 -0.58 -7.01 -10.71
CA ALA A 116 -0.78 -6.06 -11.81
C ALA A 116 0.52 -5.37 -12.30
N GLY A 117 1.67 -5.61 -11.65
CA GLY A 117 2.93 -4.92 -11.97
C GLY A 117 2.96 -3.43 -11.60
N GLN A 118 2.10 -3.01 -10.68
CA GLN A 118 1.84 -1.61 -10.30
C GLN A 118 2.34 -1.26 -8.88
N LEU A 119 2.94 -2.21 -8.16
CA LEU A 119 3.49 -1.97 -6.82
C LEU A 119 4.80 -1.16 -6.88
N SER A 120 4.69 0.17 -6.96
CA SER A 120 5.83 1.08 -6.97
C SER A 120 6.52 1.19 -5.61
N ARG A 121 7.73 1.77 -5.59
CA ARG A 121 8.48 2.01 -4.34
C ARG A 121 7.75 2.96 -3.39
N PRO A 122 7.18 4.10 -3.84
CA PRO A 122 6.36 4.96 -2.98
C PRO A 122 5.14 4.26 -2.39
N LEU A 123 4.45 3.40 -3.16
CA LEU A 123 3.31 2.63 -2.64
C LEU A 123 3.72 1.66 -1.53
N ARG A 124 4.82 0.91 -1.72
CA ARG A 124 5.37 0.04 -0.66
C ARG A 124 5.71 0.83 0.58
N ARG A 125 6.35 2.00 0.42
CA ARG A 125 6.73 2.85 1.54
C ARG A 125 5.50 3.39 2.28
N LEU A 126 4.47 3.82 1.55
CA LEU A 126 3.21 4.29 2.15
C LEU A 126 2.55 3.21 3.00
N PHE A 127 2.50 1.97 2.51
CA PHE A 127 1.99 0.82 3.24
C PHE A 127 2.80 0.49 4.50
N GLN A 128 4.14 0.53 4.41
CA GLN A 128 5.00 0.34 5.57
C GLN A 128 4.76 1.42 6.63
N VAL A 129 4.69 2.70 6.22
CA VAL A 129 4.41 3.81 7.13
C VAL A 129 3.06 3.62 7.80
N LEU A 130 2.03 3.20 7.07
CA LEU A 130 0.71 2.92 7.64
C LEU A 130 0.78 1.85 8.74
N ILE A 131 1.39 0.69 8.47
CA ILE A 131 1.47 -0.40 9.45
C ILE A 131 2.28 0.02 10.68
N LEU A 132 3.45 0.63 10.47
CA LEU A 132 4.33 1.07 11.56
C LEU A 132 3.68 2.14 12.45
N SER A 133 3.04 3.13 11.84
CA SER A 133 2.38 4.20 12.60
C SER A 133 1.15 3.73 13.35
N ASP A 134 0.41 2.76 12.82
CA ASP A 134 -0.73 2.19 13.53
C ASP A 134 -0.28 1.35 14.74
N ALA A 135 0.78 0.57 14.59
CA ALA A 135 1.37 -0.20 15.70
C ALA A 135 1.81 0.72 16.84
N VAL A 136 2.54 1.80 16.54
CA VAL A 136 2.97 2.78 17.55
C VAL A 136 1.77 3.43 18.25
N ARG A 137 0.72 3.80 17.50
CA ARG A 137 -0.48 4.41 18.07
C ARG A 137 -1.23 3.47 19.03
N ARG A 138 -1.13 2.15 18.84
CA ARG A 138 -1.81 1.14 19.66
C ARG A 138 -0.98 0.64 20.84
N GLY A 139 0.34 0.70 20.73
CA GLY A 139 1.28 0.38 21.81
C GLY A 139 1.59 1.55 22.75
N ALA A 140 1.24 2.78 22.36
CA ALA A 140 1.40 4.02 23.15
C ALA A 140 0.33 4.19 24.24
#